data_AF-A0A9W8JF94-F1
#
_entry.id   AF-A0A9W8JF94-F1
#
_cell.length_a   1.000
_cell.length_b   1.000
_cell.length_c   1.000
_cell.angle_alpha   90.00
_cell.angle_beta   90.00
_cell.angle_gamma   90.00
#
_symmetry.space_group_name_H-M   'P 1'
#
loop_
_entity.id
_entity.type
_entity.pdbx_description
1 polymer ?
#
loop_
_entity_poly.entity_id
_entity_poly.type
_entity_poly.pdbx_seq_one_letter_code
_entity_poly.pdbx_strand_id
1 'polypeptide(L)'
;MSPGRLTALALSLTLLPHLVWAAIVNRTIDDSSGDAITGVKPEFLPTNTTTPLWKDHTCTDCRINPDVNRAFGTSYTAATYSPQLGRMSIEIPFNGTAIYVFFILANNAGTGITSRTDCNFVLNNEQPVSYSHLPNRTTTDIEYNQLVFSRKDLPQRQHLLEIVTEGYDHDVYVNFDYAIYT
;
A
#
# COMPACT_ATOMS: atom_id res chain seq x y z
N MET A 1 75.98 12.62 37.25
CA MET A 1 74.57 12.32 37.61
C MET A 1 73.68 12.99 36.58
N SER A 2 73.07 12.21 35.69
CA SER A 2 72.22 12.70 34.59
C SER A 2 70.75 12.43 34.93
N PRO A 3 69.81 13.36 34.76
CA PRO A 3 68.39 13.09 34.98
C PRO A 3 67.76 12.54 33.69
N GLY A 4 67.23 11.31 33.79
CA GLY A 4 66.45 10.67 32.72
C GLY A 4 65.10 11.36 32.55
N ARG A 5 64.74 11.68 31.30
CA ARG A 5 63.42 12.21 30.92
C ARG A 5 62.42 11.07 30.75
N LEU A 6 61.33 11.08 31.50
CA LEU A 6 60.16 10.25 31.22
C LEU A 6 59.36 10.86 30.06
N THR A 7 59.28 10.15 28.95
CA THR A 7 58.34 10.44 27.86
C THR A 7 57.03 9.69 28.14
N ALA A 8 55.97 10.43 28.44
CA ALA A 8 54.62 9.89 28.54
C ALA A 8 54.09 9.58 27.13
N LEU A 9 53.80 8.31 26.86
CA LEU A 9 53.21 7.86 25.60
C LEU A 9 51.69 8.05 25.67
N ALA A 10 51.16 9.07 24.98
CA ALA A 10 49.73 9.29 24.87
C ALA A 10 49.12 8.25 23.91
N LEU A 11 48.35 7.30 24.44
CA LEU A 11 47.61 6.32 23.65
C LEU A 11 46.36 7.02 23.05
N SER A 12 46.50 7.50 21.82
CA SER A 12 45.40 8.03 21.02
C SER A 12 44.45 6.90 20.64
N LEU A 13 43.30 6.79 21.34
CA LEU A 13 42.24 5.85 21.01
C LEU A 13 41.42 6.43 19.86
N THR A 14 41.77 6.08 18.62
CA THR A 14 41.04 6.49 17.43
C THR A 14 39.70 5.76 17.36
N LEU A 15 38.62 6.48 17.67
CA LEU A 15 37.26 6.07 17.33
C LEU A 15 37.12 6.06 15.80
N LEU A 16 37.35 4.90 15.19
CA LEU A 16 37.04 4.67 13.78
C LEU A 16 35.52 4.78 13.59
N PRO A 17 35.01 5.72 12.77
CA PRO A 17 33.59 5.76 12.46
C PRO A 17 33.26 4.48 11.68
N HIS A 18 32.47 3.60 12.31
CA HIS A 18 31.88 2.48 11.60
C HIS A 18 30.89 3.04 10.58
N LEU A 19 31.27 3.01 9.29
CA LEU A 19 30.37 3.27 8.19
C LEU A 19 29.31 2.17 8.18
N VAL A 20 28.13 2.47 8.70
CA VAL A 20 26.97 1.58 8.60
C VAL A 20 26.43 1.72 7.19
N TRP A 21 26.54 0.67 6.38
CA TRP A 21 25.98 0.66 5.03
C TRP A 21 24.49 0.31 5.13
N ALA A 22 23.63 1.32 5.05
CA ALA A 22 22.19 1.10 4.91
C ALA A 22 21.89 0.68 3.47
N ALA A 23 21.57 -0.59 3.26
CA ALA A 23 21.09 -1.08 1.98
C ALA A 23 19.59 -0.76 1.84
N ILE A 24 19.19 -0.22 0.70
CA ILE A 24 17.78 -0.04 0.34
C ILE A 24 17.22 -1.42 -0.03
N VAL A 25 16.14 -1.84 0.63
CA VAL A 25 15.55 -3.18 0.45
C VAL A 25 14.06 -3.04 0.19
N ASN A 26 13.58 -3.62 -0.90
CA ASN A 26 12.15 -3.69 -1.19
C ASN A 26 11.45 -4.65 -0.22
N ARG A 27 10.34 -4.20 0.36
CA ARG A 27 9.49 -4.98 1.26
C ARG A 27 8.05 -4.87 0.79
N THR A 28 7.28 -5.93 0.98
CA THR A 28 5.89 -6.02 0.53
C THR A 28 4.92 -5.86 1.69
N ILE A 29 3.76 -5.29 1.41
CA ILE A 29 2.58 -5.26 2.29
C ILE A 29 1.45 -5.90 1.50
N ASP A 30 1.08 -7.10 1.89
CA ASP A 30 0.00 -7.90 1.30
C ASP A 30 -1.35 -7.53 1.93
N ASP A 31 -2.45 -7.62 1.18
CA ASP A 31 -3.79 -7.33 1.70
C ASP A 31 -4.17 -8.22 2.89
N SER A 32 -3.78 -9.50 2.86
CA SER A 32 -4.22 -10.51 3.82
C SER A 32 -3.15 -10.83 4.86
N SER A 33 -1.88 -10.88 4.45
CA SER A 33 -0.74 -11.23 5.30
C SER A 33 -0.06 -10.01 5.92
N GLY A 34 -0.31 -8.82 5.37
CA GLY A 34 0.27 -7.56 5.83
C GLY A 34 1.74 -7.37 5.43
N ASP A 35 2.41 -6.48 6.14
CA ASP A 35 3.82 -6.15 5.97
C ASP A 35 4.71 -7.38 6.23
N ALA A 36 5.58 -7.71 5.27
CA ALA A 36 6.41 -8.92 5.30
C ALA A 36 7.43 -8.97 6.45
N ILE A 37 7.67 -7.86 7.16
CA ILE A 37 8.61 -7.76 8.28
C ILE A 37 7.88 -7.73 9.62
N THR A 38 6.77 -7.01 9.70
CA THR A 38 6.07 -6.71 10.96
C THR A 38 4.74 -7.46 11.11
N GLY A 39 4.17 -7.95 10.01
CA GLY A 39 2.83 -8.56 9.96
C GLY A 39 1.69 -7.56 10.11
N VAL A 40 1.96 -6.25 10.18
CA VAL A 40 0.93 -5.22 10.25
C VAL A 40 0.15 -5.20 8.94
N LYS A 41 -1.17 -5.39 9.02
CA LYS A 41 -2.05 -5.43 7.86
C LYS A 41 -2.55 -4.03 7.49
N PRO A 42 -2.91 -3.79 6.22
CA PRO A 42 -3.75 -2.65 5.87
C PRO A 42 -5.04 -2.65 6.69
N GLU A 43 -5.48 -1.46 7.11
CA GLU A 43 -6.77 -1.29 7.77
C GLU A 43 -7.82 -0.85 6.74
N PHE A 44 -8.87 -1.64 6.60
CA PHE A 44 -9.95 -1.43 5.63
C PHE A 44 -11.17 -0.83 6.35
N LEU A 45 -11.52 0.41 6.03
CA LEU A 45 -12.55 1.18 6.73
C LEU A 45 -13.79 1.42 5.84
N PRO A 46 -15.00 1.40 6.42
CA PRO A 46 -15.32 1.21 7.84
C PRO A 46 -15.26 -0.27 8.30
N THR A 47 -14.75 -0.51 9.52
CA THR A 47 -14.66 -1.84 10.14
C THR A 47 -15.92 -2.30 10.86
N ASN A 48 -16.76 -1.37 11.36
CA ASN A 48 -17.92 -1.68 12.20
C ASN A 48 -19.25 -1.49 11.44
N THR A 49 -19.54 -2.42 10.55
CA THR A 49 -20.81 -2.49 9.83
C THR A 49 -21.45 -3.85 10.05
N THR A 50 -22.79 -3.91 10.19
CA THR A 50 -23.54 -5.17 10.34
C THR A 50 -23.26 -6.13 9.18
N THR A 51 -22.93 -5.58 8.01
CA THR A 51 -22.47 -6.31 6.83
C THR A 51 -21.11 -5.74 6.43
N PRO A 52 -20.01 -6.51 6.55
CA PRO A 52 -18.68 -6.03 6.19
C PRO A 52 -18.65 -5.53 4.74
N LEU A 53 -18.26 -4.27 4.54
CA LEU A 53 -18.14 -3.65 3.22
C LEU A 53 -17.01 -4.27 2.40
N TRP A 54 -15.82 -4.33 3.01
CA TRP A 54 -14.63 -4.92 2.39
C TRP A 54 -14.71 -6.44 2.46
N LYS A 55 -14.49 -7.08 1.32
CA LYS A 55 -14.55 -8.51 1.14
C LYS A 55 -13.23 -9.01 0.58
N ASP A 56 -12.74 -10.11 1.14
CA ASP A 56 -11.58 -10.80 0.59
C ASP A 56 -11.98 -11.73 -0.57
N HIS A 57 -10.99 -12.42 -1.11
CA HIS A 57 -11.15 -13.41 -2.18
C HIS A 57 -12.09 -14.59 -1.86
N THR A 58 -12.49 -14.81 -0.61
CA THR A 58 -13.41 -15.90 -0.22
C THR A 58 -14.88 -15.53 -0.41
N CYS A 59 -15.16 -14.31 -0.87
CA CYS A 59 -16.49 -13.78 -1.10
C CYS A 59 -17.29 -14.60 -2.13
N THR A 60 -18.33 -15.29 -1.68
CA THR A 60 -19.17 -16.14 -2.56
C THR A 60 -20.27 -15.38 -3.30
N ASP A 61 -20.64 -14.20 -2.82
CA ASP A 61 -21.69 -13.34 -3.40
C ASP A 61 -21.13 -12.17 -4.22
N CYS A 62 -19.80 -12.01 -4.27
CA CYS A 62 -19.14 -11.01 -5.09
C CYS A 62 -19.33 -11.28 -6.59
N ARG A 63 -19.54 -10.21 -7.36
CA ARG A 63 -19.76 -10.28 -8.82
C ARG A 63 -18.47 -10.19 -9.63
N ILE A 64 -17.43 -9.59 -9.07
CA ILE A 64 -16.09 -9.51 -9.64
C ILE A 64 -15.20 -10.43 -8.82
N ASN A 65 -14.72 -11.51 -9.44
CA ASN A 65 -13.91 -12.55 -8.80
C ASN A 65 -12.60 -12.75 -9.58
N PRO A 66 -11.55 -11.95 -9.29
CA PRO A 66 -10.21 -12.20 -9.79
C PRO A 66 -9.72 -13.63 -9.50
N ASP A 67 -8.91 -14.16 -10.41
CA ASP A 67 -8.16 -15.39 -10.21
C ASP A 67 -7.06 -15.17 -9.19
N VAL A 68 -7.23 -15.73 -8.00
CA VAL A 68 -6.30 -15.62 -6.88
C VAL A 68 -4.90 -16.12 -7.22
N ASN A 69 -4.74 -17.03 -8.19
CA ASN A 69 -3.41 -17.50 -8.60
C ASN A 69 -2.60 -16.43 -9.35
N ARG A 70 -3.24 -15.34 -9.75
CA ARG A 70 -2.62 -14.19 -10.43
C ARG A 70 -2.46 -12.97 -9.52
N ALA A 71 -3.12 -12.98 -8.36
CA ALA A 71 -2.96 -11.97 -7.31
C ALA A 71 -1.67 -12.23 -6.51
N PHE A 72 -1.10 -11.18 -5.95
CA PHE A 72 0.00 -11.32 -5.01
C PHE A 72 -0.50 -12.01 -3.73
N GLY A 73 0.36 -12.81 -3.09
CA GLY A 73 -0.02 -13.51 -1.86
C GLY A 73 -1.18 -14.50 -1.97
N THR A 74 -1.70 -14.76 -3.18
CA THR A 74 -2.92 -15.54 -3.44
C THR A 74 -4.18 -14.98 -2.76
N SER A 75 -4.22 -13.66 -2.54
CA SER A 75 -5.34 -12.96 -1.91
C SER A 75 -5.55 -11.58 -2.54
N TYR A 76 -6.70 -10.98 -2.24
CA TYR A 76 -7.00 -9.58 -2.52
C TYR A 76 -8.17 -9.17 -1.63
N THR A 77 -8.31 -7.87 -1.39
CA THR A 77 -9.43 -7.30 -0.64
C THR A 77 -10.05 -6.16 -1.43
N ALA A 78 -11.37 -6.23 -1.61
CA ALA A 78 -12.10 -5.33 -2.47
C ALA A 78 -13.40 -4.82 -1.83
N ALA A 79 -13.88 -3.67 -2.31
CA ALA A 79 -15.15 -3.09 -1.95
C ALA A 79 -15.74 -2.30 -3.12
N THR A 80 -17.06 -2.13 -3.07
CA THR A 80 -17.77 -1.20 -3.95
C THR A 80 -18.29 -0.04 -3.12
N TYR A 81 -17.79 1.15 -3.41
CA TYR A 81 -18.37 2.40 -2.95
C TYR A 81 -19.68 2.65 -3.69
N SER A 82 -20.67 3.17 -2.97
CA SER A 82 -21.83 3.85 -3.55
C SER A 82 -21.97 5.24 -2.92
N PRO A 83 -22.64 6.20 -3.59
CA PRO A 83 -22.81 7.55 -3.03
C PRO A 83 -23.46 7.57 -1.64
N GLN A 84 -24.33 6.60 -1.33
CA GLN A 84 -25.02 6.50 -0.04
C GLN A 84 -24.12 6.01 1.09
N LEU A 85 -23.00 5.36 0.78
CA LEU A 85 -22.01 4.92 1.75
C LEU A 85 -21.26 6.10 2.39
N GLY A 86 -21.11 7.21 1.66
CA GLY A 86 -20.39 8.40 2.10
C GLY A 86 -18.87 8.30 1.88
N ARG A 87 -18.20 7.31 2.51
CA ARG A 87 -16.74 7.12 2.43
C ARG A 87 -16.34 5.66 2.67
N MET A 88 -15.31 5.21 1.94
CA MET A 88 -14.51 4.03 2.30
C MET A 88 -13.02 4.33 2.12
N SER A 89 -12.17 3.66 2.89
CA SER A 89 -10.72 3.86 2.77
C SER A 89 -9.89 2.62 3.13
N ILE A 90 -8.63 2.66 2.70
CA ILE A 90 -7.57 1.70 3.07
C ILE A 90 -6.43 2.50 3.68
N GLU A 91 -6.03 2.16 4.90
CA GLU A 91 -4.90 2.76 5.60
C GLU A 91 -3.70 1.80 5.59
N ILE A 92 -2.56 2.28 5.09
CA ILE A 92 -1.34 1.49 4.91
C ILE A 92 -0.18 2.19 5.65
N PRO A 93 0.15 1.75 6.87
CA PRO A 93 1.34 2.21 7.56
C PRO A 93 2.60 1.56 6.96
N PHE A 94 3.66 2.34 6.74
CA PHE A 94 4.96 1.82 6.31
C PHE A 94 6.11 2.68 6.84
N ASN A 95 7.30 2.09 6.98
CA ASN A 95 8.51 2.81 7.41
C ASN A 95 9.60 2.72 6.35
N GLY A 96 9.69 3.75 5.51
CA GLY A 96 10.52 3.72 4.31
C GLY A 96 10.70 5.08 3.65
N THR A 97 11.35 5.05 2.49
CA THR A 97 11.69 6.18 1.62
C THR A 97 10.90 6.20 0.31
N ALA A 98 10.17 5.13 -0.01
CA ALA A 98 9.27 5.08 -1.16
C ALA A 98 8.11 4.10 -0.92
N ILE A 99 7.02 4.27 -1.65
CA ILE A 99 5.89 3.35 -1.70
C ILE A 99 5.35 3.23 -3.13
N TYR A 100 4.91 2.03 -3.49
CA TYR A 100 4.30 1.65 -4.76
C TYR A 100 3.06 0.81 -4.45
N VAL A 101 1.90 1.19 -4.96
CA VAL A 101 0.62 0.51 -4.69
C VAL A 101 0.12 -0.18 -5.95
N PHE A 102 -0.31 -1.43 -5.80
CA PHE A 102 -0.78 -2.27 -6.89
C PHE A 102 -2.22 -2.71 -6.66
N PHE A 103 -3.07 -2.46 -7.65
CA PHE A 103 -4.46 -2.91 -7.67
C PHE A 103 -4.66 -4.04 -8.68
N ILE A 104 -5.79 -4.71 -8.51
CA ILE A 104 -6.41 -5.52 -9.56
C ILE A 104 -7.55 -4.69 -10.19
N LEU A 105 -7.45 -4.39 -11.49
CA LEU A 105 -8.44 -3.58 -12.19
C LEU A 105 -9.36 -4.47 -13.03
N ALA A 106 -10.66 -4.20 -12.99
CA ALA A 106 -11.66 -4.91 -13.77
C ALA A 106 -12.09 -4.10 -14.99
N ASN A 107 -12.38 -4.78 -16.10
CA ASN A 107 -12.96 -4.19 -17.29
C ASN A 107 -14.47 -4.46 -17.34
N ASN A 108 -15.00 -5.18 -18.32
CA ASN A 108 -16.43 -5.50 -18.36
C ASN A 108 -16.79 -6.62 -17.38
N ALA A 109 -17.46 -6.27 -16.28
CA ALA A 109 -17.96 -7.22 -15.29
C ALA A 109 -19.41 -7.68 -15.52
N GLY A 110 -20.06 -7.23 -16.60
CA GLY A 110 -21.46 -7.53 -16.90
C GLY A 110 -22.42 -6.37 -16.60
N THR A 111 -23.67 -6.53 -17.02
CA THR A 111 -24.71 -5.50 -16.89
C THR A 111 -25.03 -5.21 -15.43
N GLY A 112 -25.05 -3.92 -15.06
CA GLY A 112 -25.39 -3.48 -13.70
C GLY A 112 -24.27 -3.67 -12.67
N ILE A 113 -23.06 -4.06 -13.09
CA ILE A 113 -21.90 -4.22 -12.22
C ILE A 113 -20.90 -3.11 -12.52
N THR A 114 -20.56 -2.31 -11.51
CA THR A 114 -19.49 -1.32 -11.64
C THR A 114 -18.13 -2.00 -11.58
N SER A 115 -17.23 -1.55 -12.43
CA SER A 115 -15.82 -1.96 -12.50
C SER A 115 -14.90 -0.74 -12.65
N ARG A 116 -15.49 0.45 -12.55
CA ARG A 116 -14.76 1.71 -12.56
C ARG A 116 -14.07 1.89 -11.23
N THR A 117 -12.79 2.30 -11.25
CA THR A 117 -12.03 2.60 -10.05
C THR A 117 -11.71 4.08 -10.02
N ASP A 118 -12.03 4.74 -8.91
CA ASP A 118 -11.64 6.12 -8.62
C ASP A 118 -11.30 6.23 -7.14
N CYS A 119 -10.13 6.81 -6.86
CA CYS A 119 -9.70 7.03 -5.49
C CYS A 119 -8.69 8.16 -5.42
N ASN A 120 -8.47 8.63 -4.20
CA ASN A 120 -7.44 9.61 -3.88
C ASN A 120 -6.41 8.97 -2.94
N PHE A 121 -5.14 9.18 -3.25
CA PHE A 121 -4.02 8.77 -2.41
C PHE A 121 -3.55 9.95 -1.56
N VAL A 122 -3.61 9.81 -0.24
CA VAL A 122 -3.26 10.83 0.75
C VAL A 122 -2.10 10.31 1.60
N LEU A 123 -0.90 10.84 1.36
CA LEU A 123 0.29 10.45 2.11
C LEU A 123 0.54 11.44 3.25
N ASN A 124 0.52 11.00 4.50
CA ASN A 124 0.73 11.83 5.70
C ASN A 124 -0.16 13.09 5.77
N ASN A 125 -1.43 12.99 5.35
CA ASN A 125 -2.37 14.12 5.28
C ASN A 125 -1.94 15.26 4.32
N GLU A 126 -1.06 14.96 3.36
CA GLU A 126 -0.70 15.90 2.29
C GLU A 126 -1.80 16.02 1.22
N GLN A 127 -1.57 16.88 0.23
CA GLN A 127 -2.48 17.06 -0.89
C GLN A 127 -2.80 15.71 -1.57
N PRO A 128 -4.08 15.37 -1.76
CA PRO A 128 -4.47 14.12 -2.41
C PRO A 128 -4.00 14.04 -3.86
N VAL A 129 -3.61 12.84 -4.28
CA VAL A 129 -3.33 12.50 -5.68
C VAL A 129 -4.44 11.59 -6.20
N SER A 130 -5.20 12.07 -7.17
CA SER A 130 -6.32 11.31 -7.73
C SER A 130 -5.86 10.25 -8.73
N TYR A 131 -6.56 9.12 -8.74
CA TYR A 131 -6.44 8.05 -9.70
C TYR A 131 -7.82 7.68 -10.26
N SER A 132 -7.87 7.32 -11.54
CA SER A 132 -9.09 6.87 -12.21
C SER A 132 -8.75 5.80 -13.25
N HIS A 133 -9.51 4.70 -13.23
CA HIS A 133 -9.56 3.67 -14.26
C HIS A 133 -10.96 3.60 -14.83
N LEU A 134 -11.08 3.91 -16.13
CA LEU A 134 -12.31 3.72 -16.88
C LEU A 134 -12.30 2.34 -17.54
N PRO A 135 -13.24 1.45 -17.21
CA PRO A 135 -13.20 0.07 -17.66
C PRO A 135 -13.42 -0.03 -19.17
N ASN A 136 -12.58 -0.80 -19.85
CA ASN A 136 -12.77 -1.12 -21.26
C ASN A 136 -13.97 -2.07 -21.43
N ARG A 137 -15.07 -1.54 -21.96
CA ARG A 137 -16.33 -2.30 -22.09
C ARG A 137 -16.29 -3.41 -23.15
N THR A 138 -15.25 -3.49 -23.98
CA THR A 138 -15.14 -4.52 -25.03
C THR A 138 -14.48 -5.82 -24.57
N THR A 139 -13.88 -5.84 -23.37
CA THR A 139 -13.20 -7.01 -22.82
C THR A 139 -13.65 -7.30 -21.39
N THR A 140 -13.69 -8.58 -21.02
CA THR A 140 -13.92 -9.04 -19.65
C THR A 140 -12.61 -9.25 -18.88
N ASP A 141 -11.47 -8.82 -19.44
CA ASP A 141 -10.17 -9.04 -18.82
C ASP A 141 -10.04 -8.35 -17.47
N ILE A 142 -9.42 -9.05 -16.54
CA ILE A 142 -8.96 -8.52 -15.26
C ILE A 142 -7.46 -8.28 -15.37
N GLU A 143 -7.04 -7.08 -14.99
CA GLU A 143 -5.66 -6.59 -15.05
C GLU A 143 -5.05 -6.66 -13.66
N TYR A 144 -3.95 -7.41 -13.52
CA TYR A 144 -3.25 -7.64 -12.25
C TYR A 144 -1.95 -6.84 -12.23
N ASN A 145 -1.37 -6.65 -11.04
CA ASN A 145 -0.12 -5.91 -10.85
C ASN A 145 -0.16 -4.49 -11.45
N GLN A 146 -1.31 -3.83 -11.37
CA GLN A 146 -1.47 -2.48 -11.92
C GLN A 146 -0.94 -1.45 -10.94
N LEU A 147 0.18 -0.80 -11.29
CA LEU A 147 0.74 0.29 -10.49
C LEU A 147 -0.18 1.51 -10.55
N VAL A 148 -0.92 1.75 -9.48
CA VAL A 148 -1.91 2.85 -9.42
C VAL A 148 -1.39 4.09 -8.71
N PHE A 149 -0.35 3.94 -7.89
CA PHE A 149 0.28 5.04 -7.17
C PHE A 149 1.74 4.74 -6.87
N SER A 150 2.58 5.78 -6.92
CA SER A 150 3.94 5.69 -6.39
C SER A 150 4.41 7.04 -5.84
N ARG A 151 5.18 6.99 -4.76
CA ARG A 151 5.92 8.14 -4.21
C ARG A 151 7.32 7.69 -3.81
N LYS A 152 8.31 8.48 -4.18
CA LYS A 152 9.73 8.26 -3.92
C LYS A 152 10.31 9.45 -3.16
N ASP A 153 11.58 9.34 -2.81
CA ASP A 153 12.36 10.42 -2.18
C ASP A 153 11.72 10.92 -0.87
N LEU A 154 11.04 10.02 -0.15
CA LEU A 154 10.48 10.30 1.16
C LEU A 154 11.60 10.24 2.21
N PRO A 155 11.52 11.04 3.29
CA PRO A 155 12.41 10.89 4.43
C PRO A 155 12.27 9.49 5.05
N GLN A 156 13.36 8.86 5.47
CA GLN A 156 13.29 7.56 6.16
C GLN A 156 12.61 7.70 7.52
N ARG A 157 11.31 7.42 7.58
CA ARG A 157 10.49 7.46 8.80
C ARG A 157 9.19 6.67 8.62
N GLN A 158 8.41 6.61 9.70
CA GLN A 158 7.04 6.13 9.63
C GLN A 158 6.18 7.08 8.78
N HIS A 159 5.42 6.47 7.87
CA HIS A 159 4.44 7.09 7.00
C HIS A 159 3.09 6.39 7.14
N LEU A 160 2.04 7.12 6.77
CA LEU A 160 0.70 6.60 6.58
C LEU A 160 0.22 7.00 5.20
N LEU A 161 -0.08 6.01 4.37
CA LEU A 161 -0.81 6.22 3.12
C LEU A 161 -2.28 5.87 3.35
N GLU A 162 -3.16 6.81 3.05
CA GLU A 162 -4.60 6.56 2.97
C GLU A 162 -5.05 6.54 1.50
N ILE A 163 -5.81 5.51 1.14
CA ILE A 163 -6.48 5.37 -0.15
C ILE A 163 -7.95 5.63 0.09
N VAL A 164 -8.50 6.72 -0.44
CA VAL A 164 -9.84 7.20 -0.10
C VAL A 164 -10.74 7.20 -1.32
N THR A 165 -11.94 6.65 -1.18
CA THR A 165 -13.03 6.80 -2.14
C THR A 165 -14.21 7.47 -1.45
N GLU A 166 -14.49 8.71 -1.84
CA GLU A 166 -15.56 9.55 -1.28
C GLU A 166 -16.01 10.61 -2.28
N GLY A 167 -17.25 11.09 -2.14
CA GLY A 167 -17.77 12.23 -2.90
C GLY A 167 -18.10 11.97 -4.37
N TYR A 168 -18.06 10.72 -4.83
CA TYR A 168 -18.47 10.35 -6.18
C TYR A 168 -19.99 10.19 -6.29
N ASP A 169 -20.56 10.54 -7.43
CA ASP A 169 -22.00 10.43 -7.74
C ASP A 169 -22.37 9.09 -8.41
N HIS A 170 -21.43 8.14 -8.44
CA HIS A 170 -21.56 6.82 -9.05
C HIS A 170 -20.84 5.76 -8.22
N ASP A 171 -21.15 4.49 -8.50
CA ASP A 171 -20.51 3.37 -7.81
C ASP A 171 -19.07 3.15 -8.30
N VAL A 172 -18.18 2.87 -7.37
CA VAL A 172 -16.74 2.72 -7.62
C VAL A 172 -16.22 1.42 -7.01
N TYR A 173 -15.57 0.59 -7.82
CA TYR A 173 -14.92 -0.65 -7.40
C TYR A 173 -13.45 -0.40 -7.08
N VAL A 174 -13.03 -0.74 -5.86
CA VAL A 174 -11.63 -0.69 -5.42
C VAL A 174 -11.21 -2.10 -5.03
N ASN A 175 -10.06 -2.55 -5.55
CA ASN A 175 -9.50 -3.85 -5.23
C ASN A 175 -7.99 -3.70 -5.00
N PHE A 176 -7.60 -3.79 -3.73
CA PHE A 176 -6.22 -3.73 -3.29
C PHE A 176 -5.62 -5.13 -3.24
N ASP A 177 -4.45 -5.27 -3.84
CA ASP A 177 -3.69 -6.51 -3.93
C ASP A 177 -2.48 -6.41 -2.97
N TYR A 178 -1.54 -5.52 -3.28
CA TYR A 178 -0.36 -5.32 -2.43
C TYR A 178 0.28 -3.94 -2.63
N ALA A 179 1.21 -3.62 -1.73
CA ALA A 179 2.14 -2.51 -1.88
C ALA A 179 3.58 -2.96 -1.71
N ILE A 180 4.52 -2.20 -2.27
CA ILE A 180 5.96 -2.31 -2.03
C ILE A 180 6.45 -1.01 -1.44
N TYR A 181 7.29 -1.09 -0.40
CA TYR A 181 8.05 0.06 0.10
C TYR A 181 9.54 -0.25 0.17
N THR A 182 10.36 0.81 0.27
CA THR A 182 11.83 0.70 0.33
C THR A 182 12.41 1.43 1.52
#